data_AF-A0A0J8AKK8-F1
#
_entry.id   AF-A0A0J8AKK8-F1
#
_cell.length_a   1.000
_cell.length_b   1.000
_cell.length_c   1.000
_cell.angle_alpha   90.00
_cell.angle_beta   90.00
_cell.angle_gamma   90.00
#
_symmetry.space_group_name_H-M   'P 1'
#
loop_
_entity.id
_entity.type
_entity.pdbx_description
1 polymer ?
#
loop_
_entity_poly.entity_id
_entity_poly.type
_entity_poly.pdbx_seq_one_letter_code
_entity_poly.pdbx_strand_id
1 'polypeptide(L)'
;MELRGPLASLRQDDIEWERGQQALSRTLVAWRAEPVVAPVLAAMKRFGAGAPLEKCRALALLFDPASGRALTLSRSLVDAGLAALDGHPLGQLPLSHGSRDAAPLLVLAESGSARLTLSAYDGAALALLPAARTARFRPVENWALVLVGACKGDRALRDDDGALTTELCTFTAGDLHYRHGPNEAVEVRSVDGAMAVLQLERQLDDHEPVREYALADGALVHQASARKDDSRAELAMALLGRMGRIDAVPQMARAALGGGGGDAMRWQALHEVIVLDALAGVELLAQVAADPEDSLREPAGALLAQLLASRPDLQGGAAWHV
;
A
#
# COMPACT_ATOMS: atom_id res chain seq x y z
N MET A 1 -24.84 -19.22 -19.82
CA MET A 1 -23.84 -19.80 -20.74
C MET A 1 -22.90 -20.67 -19.91
N GLU A 2 -23.05 -21.99 -19.96
CA GLU A 2 -22.22 -22.91 -19.15
C GLU A 2 -20.81 -23.03 -19.76
N LEU A 3 -19.86 -22.28 -19.20
CA LEU A 3 -18.45 -22.27 -19.63
C LEU A 3 -17.65 -23.51 -19.20
N ARG A 4 -18.23 -24.43 -18.41
CA ARG A 4 -17.47 -25.50 -17.74
C ARG A 4 -16.90 -26.58 -18.68
N GLY A 5 -17.61 -26.94 -19.75
CA GLY A 5 -17.16 -27.97 -20.71
C GLY A 5 -15.95 -27.52 -21.56
N PRO A 6 -16.03 -26.36 -22.24
CA PRO A 6 -14.92 -25.83 -23.05
C PRO A 6 -13.67 -25.48 -22.24
N LEU A 7 -13.84 -25.00 -20.99
CA LEU A 7 -12.73 -24.73 -20.08
C LEU A 7 -11.99 -26.00 -19.65
N ALA A 8 -12.70 -27.14 -19.55
CA ALA A 8 -12.09 -28.41 -19.16
C ALA A 8 -11.24 -29.02 -20.28
N SER A 9 -11.65 -28.88 -21.56
CA SER A 9 -10.86 -29.36 -22.71
C SER A 9 -9.60 -28.52 -22.96
N LEU A 10 -9.63 -27.22 -22.66
CA LEU A 10 -8.46 -26.33 -22.81
C LEU A 10 -7.41 -26.52 -21.70
N ARG A 11 -7.77 -27.11 -20.55
CA ARG A 11 -6.83 -27.42 -19.45
C ARG A 11 -5.94 -28.64 -19.71
N GLN A 12 -6.19 -29.39 -20.77
CA GLN A 12 -5.50 -30.67 -21.05
C GLN A 12 -4.30 -30.53 -22.00
N ASP A 13 -4.03 -29.33 -22.52
CA ASP A 13 -2.93 -29.07 -23.45
C ASP A 13 -1.97 -28.02 -22.87
N ASP A 14 -1.01 -28.49 -22.08
CA ASP A 14 0.03 -27.66 -21.47
C ASP A 14 0.82 -26.87 -22.52
N ILE A 15 0.95 -27.38 -23.75
CA ILE A 15 1.69 -26.74 -24.85
C ILE A 15 0.92 -25.51 -25.35
N GLU A 16 -0.39 -25.60 -25.52
CA GLU A 16 -1.21 -24.44 -25.92
C GLU A 16 -1.29 -23.38 -24.82
N TRP A 17 -1.31 -23.79 -23.55
CA TRP A 17 -1.22 -22.87 -22.42
C TRP A 17 0.14 -22.13 -22.40
N GLU A 18 1.25 -22.86 -22.51
CA GLU A 18 2.60 -22.27 -22.57
C GLU A 18 2.76 -21.32 -23.77
N ARG A 19 2.26 -21.71 -24.94
CA ARG A 19 2.26 -20.85 -26.14
C ARG A 19 1.48 -19.57 -25.89
N GLY A 20 0.29 -19.66 -25.31
CA GLY A 20 -0.51 -18.50 -24.94
C GLY A 20 0.23 -17.59 -23.97
N GLN A 21 0.80 -18.15 -22.90
CA GLN A 21 1.54 -17.34 -21.92
C GLN A 21 2.76 -16.65 -22.52
N GLN A 22 3.48 -17.31 -23.43
CA GLN A 22 4.58 -16.70 -24.17
C GLN A 22 4.10 -15.58 -25.10
N ALA A 23 2.98 -15.77 -25.80
CA ALA A 23 2.40 -14.75 -26.69
C ALA A 23 2.01 -13.50 -25.88
N LEU A 24 1.29 -13.66 -24.77
CA LEU A 24 0.89 -12.55 -23.91
C LEU A 24 2.10 -11.82 -23.30
N SER A 25 3.16 -12.56 -22.96
CA SER A 25 4.42 -11.97 -22.48
C SER A 25 5.11 -11.14 -23.56
N ARG A 26 5.16 -11.62 -24.81
CA ARG A 26 5.71 -10.86 -25.94
C ARG A 26 4.88 -9.62 -26.27
N THR A 27 3.55 -9.73 -26.22
CA THR A 27 2.64 -8.59 -26.39
C THR A 27 2.94 -7.49 -25.37
N LEU A 28 3.12 -7.84 -24.10
CA LEU A 28 3.45 -6.85 -23.07
C LEU A 28 4.82 -6.21 -23.30
N VAL A 29 5.84 -6.98 -23.71
CA VAL A 29 7.16 -6.46 -24.06
C VAL A 29 7.07 -5.48 -25.24
N ALA A 30 6.32 -5.84 -26.29
CA ALA A 30 6.12 -4.99 -27.45
C ALA A 30 5.38 -3.70 -27.08
N TRP A 31 4.30 -3.78 -26.31
CA TRP A 31 3.55 -2.62 -25.81
C TRP A 31 4.45 -1.66 -25.01
N ARG A 32 5.28 -2.19 -24.10
CA ARG A 32 6.24 -1.36 -23.33
C ARG A 32 7.27 -0.65 -24.19
N ALA A 33 7.58 -1.18 -25.38
CA ALA A 33 8.51 -0.60 -26.33
C ALA A 33 7.85 0.44 -27.27
N GLU A 34 6.52 0.58 -27.23
CA GLU A 34 5.83 1.54 -28.08
C GLU A 34 6.30 2.99 -27.83
N PRO A 35 6.36 3.83 -28.86
CA PRO A 35 6.78 5.24 -28.72
C PRO A 35 5.92 6.05 -27.73
N VAL A 36 4.67 5.66 -27.51
CA VAL A 36 3.77 6.30 -26.55
C VAL A 36 3.99 5.84 -25.10
N VAL A 37 4.59 4.65 -24.90
CA VAL A 37 4.75 4.01 -23.59
C VAL A 37 6.18 4.10 -23.07
N ALA A 38 7.18 3.81 -23.90
CA ALA A 38 8.58 3.76 -23.47
C ALA A 38 9.08 5.06 -22.78
N PRO A 39 8.74 6.28 -23.27
CA PRO A 39 9.11 7.52 -22.58
C PRO A 39 8.46 7.68 -21.20
N VAL A 40 7.23 7.17 -21.02
CA VAL A 40 6.53 7.16 -19.72
C VAL A 40 7.27 6.27 -18.74
N LEU A 41 7.65 5.05 -19.16
CA LEU A 41 8.38 4.11 -18.30
C LEU A 41 9.76 4.65 -17.89
N ALA A 42 10.44 5.37 -18.80
CA ALA A 42 11.69 6.06 -18.48
C ALA A 42 11.48 7.21 -17.48
N ALA A 43 10.39 7.98 -17.64
CA ALA A 43 10.01 9.04 -16.71
C ALA A 43 9.61 8.49 -15.33
N MET A 44 8.94 7.34 -15.27
CA MET A 44 8.60 6.64 -14.02
C MET A 44 9.85 6.33 -13.18
N LYS A 45 10.95 5.91 -13.81
CA LYS A 45 12.22 5.66 -13.09
C LYS A 45 12.77 6.91 -12.42
N ARG A 46 12.70 8.06 -13.10
CA ARG A 46 13.15 9.35 -12.56
C ARG A 46 12.25 9.82 -11.43
N PHE A 47 10.94 9.73 -11.63
CA PHE A 47 9.94 10.11 -10.65
C PHE A 47 10.03 9.25 -9.37
N GLY A 48 10.16 7.93 -9.52
CA GLY A 48 10.36 6.98 -8.41
C GLY A 48 11.70 7.10 -7.69
N ALA A 49 12.68 7.79 -8.28
CA ALA A 49 13.93 8.19 -7.63
C ALA A 49 13.83 9.55 -6.93
N GLY A 50 12.64 10.16 -6.85
CA GLY A 50 12.37 11.41 -6.14
C GLY A 50 12.34 12.66 -7.03
N ALA A 51 12.47 12.54 -8.36
CA ALA A 51 12.30 13.72 -9.21
C ALA A 51 10.84 14.23 -9.14
N PRO A 52 10.61 15.56 -9.11
CA PRO A 52 9.26 16.11 -9.16
C PRO A 52 8.57 15.80 -10.50
N LEU A 53 7.24 15.71 -10.49
CA LEU A 53 6.44 15.27 -11.63
C LEU A 53 6.66 16.18 -12.86
N GLU A 54 6.79 17.48 -12.64
CA GLU A 54 6.98 18.50 -13.68
C GLU A 54 8.30 18.30 -14.44
N LYS A 55 9.32 17.72 -13.80
CA LYS A 55 10.60 17.37 -14.43
C LYS A 55 10.54 16.04 -15.20
N CYS A 56 9.42 15.32 -15.10
CA CYS A 56 9.16 14.03 -15.71
C CYS A 56 8.12 14.19 -16.84
N ARG A 57 8.44 15.03 -17.84
CA ARG A 57 7.50 15.51 -18.88
C ARG A 57 6.56 14.46 -19.48
N ALA A 58 7.07 13.30 -19.90
CA ALA A 58 6.23 12.26 -20.51
C ALA A 58 5.18 11.70 -19.52
N LEU A 59 5.54 11.59 -18.24
CA LEU A 59 4.65 11.18 -17.17
C LEU A 59 3.67 12.31 -16.78
N ALA A 60 4.16 13.55 -16.65
CA ALA A 60 3.31 14.71 -16.36
C ALA A 60 2.21 14.90 -17.41
N LEU A 61 2.52 14.67 -18.69
CA LEU A 61 1.53 14.71 -19.77
C LEU A 61 0.41 13.68 -19.61
N LEU A 62 0.62 12.55 -18.91
CA LEU A 62 -0.49 11.63 -18.61
C LEU A 62 -1.49 12.23 -17.63
N PHE A 63 -1.08 13.21 -16.84
CA PHE A 63 -1.93 13.88 -15.84
C PHE A 63 -2.26 15.31 -16.26
N ASP A 64 -2.11 15.63 -17.55
CA ASP A 64 -2.67 16.83 -18.16
C ASP A 64 -3.98 16.45 -18.87
N PRO A 65 -5.16 16.86 -18.33
CA PRO A 65 -6.47 16.54 -18.92
C PRO A 65 -6.61 16.96 -20.38
N ALA A 66 -5.93 18.04 -20.82
CA ALA A 66 -6.03 18.54 -22.18
C ALA A 66 -5.22 17.71 -23.19
N SER A 67 -4.29 16.87 -22.72
CA SER A 67 -3.35 16.16 -23.59
C SER A 67 -3.93 14.92 -24.30
N GLY A 68 -4.96 14.29 -23.71
CA GLY A 68 -5.48 12.98 -24.12
C GLY A 68 -4.51 11.80 -23.99
N ARG A 69 -3.28 12.01 -23.47
CA ARG A 69 -2.22 10.99 -23.46
C ARG A 69 -2.52 9.80 -22.57
N ALA A 70 -3.20 10.04 -21.45
CA ALA A 70 -3.65 8.99 -20.53
C ALA A 70 -4.57 7.97 -21.19
N LEU A 71 -5.54 8.48 -21.96
CA LEU A 71 -6.51 7.67 -22.67
C LEU A 71 -5.83 6.90 -23.80
N THR A 72 -4.91 7.53 -24.54
CA THR A 72 -4.13 6.86 -25.59
C THR A 72 -3.28 5.72 -25.03
N LEU A 73 -2.57 5.94 -23.92
CA LEU A 73 -1.79 4.89 -23.26
C LEU A 73 -2.66 3.74 -22.75
N SER A 74 -3.80 4.06 -22.15
CA SER A 74 -4.71 3.05 -21.61
C SER A 74 -5.38 2.24 -22.73
N ARG A 75 -5.80 2.89 -23.82
CA ARG A 75 -6.34 2.23 -25.01
C ARG A 75 -5.31 1.32 -25.67
N SER A 76 -4.06 1.77 -25.85
CA SER A 76 -3.06 0.93 -26.50
C SER A 76 -2.79 -0.36 -25.71
N LEU A 77 -2.84 -0.31 -24.37
CA LEU A 77 -2.75 -1.51 -23.54
C LEU A 77 -3.96 -2.43 -23.73
N VAL A 78 -5.17 -1.87 -23.65
CA VAL A 78 -6.41 -2.64 -23.75
C VAL A 78 -6.51 -3.30 -25.13
N ASP A 79 -6.22 -2.56 -26.20
CA ASP A 79 -6.26 -3.07 -27.57
C ASP A 79 -5.24 -4.19 -27.78
N ALA A 80 -3.99 -4.00 -27.34
CA ALA A 80 -2.95 -5.03 -27.42
C ALA A 80 -3.30 -6.27 -26.59
N GLY A 81 -3.83 -6.07 -25.38
CA GLY A 81 -4.24 -7.14 -24.48
C GLY A 81 -5.41 -7.95 -25.02
N LEU A 82 -6.47 -7.28 -25.48
CA LEU A 82 -7.64 -7.93 -26.06
C LEU A 82 -7.30 -8.70 -27.33
N ALA A 83 -6.48 -8.12 -28.22
CA ALA A 83 -6.04 -8.82 -29.43
C ALA A 83 -5.25 -10.10 -29.11
N ALA A 84 -4.41 -10.08 -28.07
CA ALA A 84 -3.67 -11.25 -27.65
C ALA A 84 -4.54 -12.29 -26.93
N LEU A 85 -5.53 -11.85 -26.15
CA LEU A 85 -6.50 -12.72 -25.48
C LEU A 85 -7.51 -13.34 -26.45
N ASP A 86 -7.82 -12.69 -27.57
CA ASP A 86 -8.65 -13.27 -28.63
C ASP A 86 -7.97 -14.53 -29.23
N GLY A 87 -6.66 -14.46 -29.46
CA GLY A 87 -5.86 -15.62 -29.90
C GLY A 87 -5.60 -16.66 -28.81
N HIS A 88 -5.58 -16.24 -27.54
CA HIS A 88 -5.31 -17.10 -26.39
C HIS A 88 -6.22 -16.78 -25.19
N PRO A 89 -7.49 -17.24 -25.20
CA PRO A 89 -8.51 -16.81 -24.21
C PRO A 89 -8.21 -17.19 -22.75
N LEU A 90 -7.34 -18.18 -22.52
CA LEU A 90 -6.89 -18.58 -21.19
C LEU A 90 -5.53 -18.01 -20.80
N GLY A 91 -4.91 -17.24 -21.69
CA GLY A 91 -3.64 -16.56 -21.39
C GLY A 91 -3.83 -15.50 -20.32
N GLN A 92 -2.77 -15.22 -19.57
CA GLN A 92 -2.76 -14.14 -18.58
C GLN A 92 -1.76 -13.07 -19.00
N LEU A 93 -2.22 -11.82 -19.04
CA LEU A 93 -1.32 -10.68 -19.16
C LEU A 93 -0.42 -10.63 -17.93
N PRO A 94 0.93 -10.67 -18.06
CA PRO A 94 1.84 -10.70 -16.93
C PRO A 94 2.02 -9.30 -16.31
N LEU A 95 0.92 -8.70 -15.89
CA LEU A 95 0.85 -7.47 -15.11
C LEU A 95 0.43 -7.82 -13.69
N SER A 96 1.06 -7.19 -12.70
CA SER A 96 0.58 -7.28 -11.33
C SER A 96 -0.83 -6.69 -11.27
N HIS A 97 -1.75 -7.43 -10.69
CA HIS A 97 -3.14 -7.02 -10.58
C HIS A 97 -3.65 -7.31 -9.17
N GLY A 98 -4.73 -6.62 -8.82
CA GLY A 98 -5.40 -6.81 -7.54
C GLY A 98 -6.83 -6.31 -7.61
N SER A 99 -7.51 -6.41 -6.49
CA SER A 99 -8.78 -5.72 -6.28
C SER A 99 -8.73 -5.07 -4.92
N ARG A 100 -9.22 -3.83 -4.85
CA ARG A 100 -9.39 -3.09 -3.61
C ARG A 100 -10.81 -2.54 -3.61
N ASP A 101 -11.61 -2.91 -2.62
CA ASP A 101 -12.96 -2.36 -2.41
C ASP A 101 -13.83 -2.41 -3.69
N ALA A 102 -13.88 -3.60 -4.32
CA ALA A 102 -14.56 -3.86 -5.61
C ALA A 102 -14.02 -3.11 -6.83
N ALA A 103 -12.87 -2.44 -6.72
CA ALA A 103 -12.15 -1.86 -7.86
C ALA A 103 -10.98 -2.76 -8.28
N PRO A 104 -11.11 -3.59 -9.34
CA PRO A 104 -9.95 -4.23 -9.95
C PRO A 104 -8.93 -3.18 -10.43
N LEU A 105 -7.65 -3.48 -10.21
CA LEU A 105 -6.54 -2.63 -10.60
C LEU A 105 -5.47 -3.42 -11.35
N LEU A 106 -4.84 -2.75 -12.31
CA LEU A 106 -3.67 -3.21 -13.05
C LEU A 106 -2.49 -2.28 -12.76
N VAL A 107 -1.34 -2.84 -12.39
CA VAL A 107 -0.09 -2.09 -12.24
C VAL A 107 0.61 -2.03 -13.59
N LEU A 108 0.60 -0.86 -14.21
CA LEU A 108 1.20 -0.64 -15.53
C LEU A 108 2.72 -0.54 -15.43
N ALA A 109 3.20 0.15 -14.38
CA ALA A 109 4.61 0.35 -14.10
C ALA A 109 4.84 0.59 -12.60
N GLU A 110 5.99 0.15 -12.11
CA GLU A 110 6.46 0.39 -10.74
C GLU A 110 7.97 0.65 -10.79
N SER A 111 8.43 1.67 -10.08
CA SER A 111 9.86 1.99 -9.98
C SER A 111 10.12 2.80 -8.72
N GLY A 112 11.07 2.35 -7.89
CA GLY A 112 11.37 3.00 -6.62
C GLY A 112 10.12 3.14 -5.75
N SER A 113 9.85 4.35 -5.27
CA SER A 113 8.66 4.68 -4.47
C SER A 113 7.39 4.95 -5.28
N ALA A 114 7.44 4.84 -6.62
CA ALA A 114 6.35 5.23 -7.50
C ALA A 114 5.65 4.06 -8.21
N ARG A 115 4.33 4.18 -8.35
CA ARG A 115 3.48 3.21 -9.06
C ARG A 115 2.50 3.91 -9.98
N LEU A 116 2.36 3.41 -11.21
CA LEU A 116 1.34 3.80 -12.16
C LEU A 116 0.32 2.66 -12.30
N THR A 117 -0.94 2.95 -12.02
CA THR A 117 -2.02 1.96 -12.01
C THR A 117 -3.20 2.41 -12.85
N LEU A 118 -3.89 1.44 -13.45
CA LEU A 118 -5.19 1.61 -14.08
C LEU A 118 -6.22 0.85 -13.26
N SER A 119 -7.17 1.58 -12.70
CA SER A 119 -8.23 1.04 -11.84
C SER A 119 -9.56 1.15 -12.56
N ALA A 120 -10.40 0.13 -12.45
CA ALA A 120 -11.76 0.15 -12.95
C ALA A 120 -12.74 -0.05 -11.78
N TYR A 121 -13.84 0.67 -11.81
CA TYR A 121 -14.94 0.55 -10.86
C TYR A 121 -16.18 0.10 -11.62
N ASP A 122 -16.86 -0.90 -11.06
CA ASP A 122 -18.18 -1.34 -11.50
C ASP A 122 -19.20 -0.86 -10.47
N GLY A 123 -20.15 -0.02 -10.90
CA GLY A 123 -21.18 0.57 -10.04
C GLY A 123 -22.11 -0.48 -9.43
N ALA A 124 -22.39 -1.57 -10.14
CA ALA A 124 -23.20 -2.66 -9.61
C ALA A 124 -22.45 -3.45 -8.53
N ALA A 125 -21.16 -3.72 -8.75
CA ALA A 125 -20.32 -4.39 -7.75
C ALA A 125 -20.12 -3.51 -6.51
N LEU A 126 -19.89 -2.22 -6.72
CA LEU A 126 -19.70 -1.23 -5.65
C LEU A 126 -20.96 -1.08 -4.79
N ALA A 127 -22.15 -1.08 -5.40
CA ALA A 127 -23.42 -0.96 -4.68
C ALA A 127 -23.72 -2.14 -3.74
N LEU A 128 -23.04 -3.28 -3.90
CA LEU A 128 -23.16 -4.43 -3.01
C LEU A 128 -22.26 -4.31 -1.76
N LEU A 129 -21.32 -3.38 -1.75
CA LEU A 129 -20.44 -3.17 -0.60
C LEU A 129 -21.14 -2.38 0.52
N PRO A 130 -20.82 -2.65 1.79
CA PRO A 130 -21.30 -1.84 2.89
C PRO A 130 -20.73 -0.42 2.79
N ALA A 131 -21.49 0.57 3.25
CA ALA A 131 -20.98 1.93 3.37
C ALA A 131 -19.73 1.95 4.26
N ALA A 132 -18.70 2.69 3.81
CA ALA A 132 -17.47 2.85 4.56
C ALA A 132 -17.76 3.46 5.94
N ARG A 133 -17.13 2.89 6.96
CA ARG A 133 -17.20 3.37 8.35
C ARG A 133 -15.91 4.05 8.80
N THR A 134 -14.88 3.91 7.99
CA THR A 134 -13.53 4.36 8.30
C THR A 134 -12.92 5.04 7.08
N ALA A 135 -11.98 5.94 7.31
CA ALA A 135 -11.15 6.56 6.28
C ALA A 135 -9.69 6.20 6.51
N ARG A 136 -9.01 5.74 5.45
CA ARG A 136 -7.61 5.32 5.49
C ARG A 136 -6.69 6.37 4.88
N PHE A 137 -5.81 6.90 5.72
CA PHE A 137 -4.77 7.86 5.38
C PHE A 137 -3.46 7.12 5.17
N ARG A 138 -2.85 7.35 4.01
CA ARG A 138 -1.64 6.65 3.58
C ARG A 138 -0.56 7.69 3.30
N PRO A 139 0.70 7.49 3.69
CA PRO A 139 1.82 8.38 3.37
C PRO A 139 2.23 8.29 1.90
N VAL A 140 1.31 8.68 1.02
CA VAL A 140 1.49 8.72 -0.43
C VAL A 140 0.99 10.03 -1.00
N GLU A 141 1.66 10.55 -2.01
CA GLU A 141 1.08 11.47 -2.98
C GLU A 141 0.38 10.67 -4.06
N ASN A 142 -0.79 11.13 -4.48
CA ASN A 142 -1.56 10.49 -5.53
C ASN A 142 -2.08 11.53 -6.52
N TRP A 143 -1.90 11.25 -7.82
CA TRP A 143 -2.58 11.93 -8.91
C TRP A 143 -3.55 10.93 -9.54
N ALA A 144 -4.84 11.24 -9.53
CA ALA A 144 -5.89 10.41 -10.12
C ALA A 144 -6.57 11.18 -11.25
N LEU A 145 -6.49 10.66 -12.46
CA LEU A 145 -7.20 11.18 -13.63
C LEU A 145 -8.34 10.22 -14.00
N VAL A 146 -9.57 10.71 -13.97
CA VAL A 146 -10.73 9.94 -14.45
C VAL A 146 -10.72 9.91 -15.97
N LEU A 147 -10.56 8.72 -16.55
CA LEU A 147 -10.49 8.54 -18.01
C LEU A 147 -11.89 8.51 -18.62
N VAL A 148 -12.82 7.79 -17.98
CA VAL A 148 -14.20 7.59 -18.41
C VAL A 148 -15.10 7.40 -17.19
N GLY A 149 -16.38 7.71 -17.35
CA GLY A 149 -17.39 7.54 -16.32
C GLY A 149 -17.45 8.71 -15.32
N ALA A 150 -18.22 8.51 -14.26
CA ALA A 150 -18.37 9.47 -13.18
C ALA A 150 -18.66 8.74 -11.86
N CYS A 151 -18.29 9.37 -10.76
CA CYS A 151 -18.58 8.87 -9.43
C CYS A 151 -18.97 9.98 -8.45
N LYS A 152 -19.60 9.54 -7.36
CA LYS A 152 -19.76 10.31 -6.13
C LYS A 152 -19.00 9.60 -5.02
N GLY A 153 -18.38 10.37 -4.16
CA GLY A 153 -17.57 9.84 -3.07
C GLY A 153 -17.59 10.74 -1.86
N ASP A 154 -16.91 10.27 -0.83
CA ASP A 154 -16.66 11.01 0.40
C ASP A 154 -15.17 11.34 0.47
N ARG A 155 -14.88 12.60 0.71
CA ARG A 155 -13.52 13.10 0.91
C ARG A 155 -13.35 13.43 2.38
N ALA A 156 -12.53 12.63 3.05
CA ALA A 156 -12.18 12.81 4.45
C ALA A 156 -10.88 13.61 4.54
N LEU A 157 -10.91 14.70 5.30
CA LEU A 157 -9.79 15.62 5.50
C LEU A 157 -9.42 15.63 6.98
N ARG A 158 -8.11 15.61 7.26
CA ARG A 158 -7.55 15.72 8.59
C ARG A 158 -6.71 16.99 8.69
N ASP A 159 -7.00 17.82 9.67
CA ASP A 159 -6.21 19.02 9.95
C ASP A 159 -4.99 18.71 10.82
N ASP A 160 -4.18 19.74 11.09
CA ASP A 160 -2.96 19.63 11.90
C ASP A 160 -3.27 19.29 13.37
N ASP A 161 -4.44 19.68 13.87
CA ASP A 161 -4.94 19.35 15.21
C ASP A 161 -5.51 17.91 15.30
N GLY A 162 -5.64 17.24 14.15
CA GLY A 162 -6.11 15.87 14.02
C GLY A 162 -7.62 15.70 13.92
N ALA A 163 -8.38 16.78 13.79
CA ALA A 163 -9.83 16.72 13.58
C ALA A 163 -10.16 16.17 12.19
N LEU A 164 -11.17 15.31 12.14
CA LEU A 164 -11.64 14.67 10.92
C LEU A 164 -12.89 15.38 10.40
N THR A 165 -12.85 15.84 9.16
CA THR A 165 -14.02 16.35 8.44
C THR A 165 -14.28 15.50 7.21
N THR A 166 -15.54 15.41 6.77
CA THR A 166 -15.92 14.65 5.58
C THR A 166 -16.87 15.48 4.74
N GLU A 167 -16.60 15.53 3.44
CA GLU A 167 -17.43 16.23 2.46
C GLU A 167 -17.73 15.35 1.25
N LEU A 168 -18.88 15.61 0.63
CA LEU A 168 -19.27 14.92 -0.60
C LEU A 168 -18.45 15.48 -1.77
N CYS A 169 -17.86 14.59 -2.56
CA CYS A 169 -17.17 14.94 -3.79
C CYS A 169 -17.77 14.22 -4.99
N THR A 170 -17.56 14.80 -6.18
CA THR A 170 -17.97 14.21 -7.46
C THR A 170 -16.80 14.30 -8.42
N PHE A 171 -16.53 13.21 -9.13
CA PHE A 171 -15.53 13.18 -10.18
C PHE A 171 -16.15 12.66 -11.48
N THR A 172 -15.72 13.23 -12.59
CA THR A 172 -16.20 12.95 -13.95
C THR A 172 -15.02 12.82 -14.90
N ALA A 173 -15.24 12.23 -16.07
CA ALA A 173 -14.18 12.07 -17.08
C ALA A 173 -13.47 13.39 -17.40
N GLY A 174 -12.14 13.39 -17.30
CA GLY A 174 -11.28 14.56 -17.44
C GLY A 174 -10.87 15.21 -16.12
N ASP A 175 -11.54 14.89 -15.01
CA ASP A 175 -11.15 15.43 -13.70
C ASP A 175 -9.82 14.83 -13.25
N LEU A 176 -8.87 15.72 -12.96
CA LEU A 176 -7.62 15.40 -12.29
C LEU A 176 -7.73 15.81 -10.82
N HIS A 177 -7.46 14.86 -9.95
CA HIS A 177 -7.40 15.10 -8.52
C HIS A 177 -6.00 14.74 -8.00
N TYR A 178 -5.37 15.71 -7.34
CA TYR A 178 -4.17 15.48 -6.54
C TYR A 178 -4.59 15.30 -5.08
N ARG A 179 -3.96 14.34 -4.40
CA ARG A 179 -4.20 14.02 -3.00
C ARG A 179 -2.89 13.87 -2.25
N HIS A 180 -2.78 14.55 -1.11
CA HIS A 180 -1.73 14.32 -0.12
C HIS A 180 -2.26 13.34 0.95
N GLY A 181 -1.95 12.06 0.79
CA GLY A 181 -2.58 10.97 1.52
C GLY A 181 -2.47 10.96 3.06
N PRO A 182 -1.46 11.58 3.70
CA PRO A 182 -1.44 11.75 5.16
C PRO A 182 -2.64 12.52 5.72
N ASN A 183 -3.15 13.49 4.94
CA ASN A 183 -4.17 14.43 5.41
C ASN A 183 -5.49 14.30 4.64
N GLU A 184 -5.53 13.50 3.58
CA GLU A 184 -6.71 13.37 2.73
C GLU A 184 -6.93 11.92 2.30
N ALA A 185 -8.16 11.45 2.44
CA ALA A 185 -8.63 10.16 1.95
C ALA A 185 -9.91 10.36 1.11
N VAL A 186 -10.03 9.57 0.04
CA VAL A 186 -11.21 9.61 -0.84
C VAL A 186 -11.77 8.20 -0.93
N GLU A 187 -13.05 8.07 -0.63
CA GLU A 187 -13.80 6.83 -0.73
C GLU A 187 -14.87 6.96 -1.81
N VAL A 188 -14.90 6.03 -2.77
CA VAL A 188 -15.89 6.05 -3.84
C VAL A 188 -17.18 5.40 -3.32
N ARG A 189 -18.26 6.18 -3.26
CA ARG A 189 -19.56 5.74 -2.73
C ARG A 189 -20.43 5.11 -3.83
N SER A 190 -20.43 5.70 -5.01
CA SER A 190 -21.26 5.24 -6.13
C SER A 190 -20.64 5.59 -7.47
N VAL A 191 -20.79 4.72 -8.45
CA VAL A 191 -20.39 4.91 -9.84
C VAL A 191 -21.61 4.68 -10.72
N ASP A 192 -21.83 5.55 -11.70
CA ASP A 192 -22.87 5.34 -12.71
C ASP A 192 -22.32 4.42 -13.82
N GLY A 193 -22.79 3.18 -13.87
CA GLY A 193 -22.29 2.15 -14.77
C GLY A 193 -20.86 1.73 -14.42
N ALA A 194 -19.87 2.29 -15.12
CA ALA A 194 -18.46 1.97 -14.93
C ALA A 194 -17.58 3.23 -15.01
N MET A 195 -16.48 3.21 -14.27
CA MET A 195 -15.49 4.29 -14.25
C MET A 195 -14.09 3.70 -14.36
N ALA A 196 -13.21 4.33 -15.16
CA ALA A 196 -11.80 3.97 -15.20
C ALA A 196 -10.94 5.17 -14.80
N VAL A 197 -9.94 4.92 -13.96
CA VAL A 197 -9.08 5.95 -13.39
C VAL A 197 -7.62 5.55 -13.59
N LEU A 198 -6.83 6.44 -14.18
CA LEU A 198 -5.37 6.31 -14.20
C LEU A 198 -4.82 6.99 -12.95
N GLN A 199 -4.01 6.27 -12.17
CA GLN A 199 -3.47 6.77 -10.91
C GLN A 199 -1.95 6.65 -10.89
N LEU A 200 -1.29 7.75 -10.55
CA LEU A 200 0.12 7.78 -10.19
C LEU A 200 0.23 7.97 -8.68
N GLU A 201 0.92 7.06 -8.00
CA GLU A 201 1.21 7.16 -6.58
C GLU A 201 2.72 7.27 -6.35
N ARG A 202 3.12 8.04 -5.33
CA ARG A 202 4.49 8.08 -4.79
C ARG A 202 4.44 8.02 -3.27
N GLN A 203 5.22 7.13 -2.66
CA GLN A 203 5.40 7.08 -1.20
C GLN A 203 6.16 8.33 -0.70
N LEU A 204 5.67 8.99 0.35
CA LEU A 204 6.12 10.30 0.85
C LEU A 204 7.22 10.25 1.93
N ASP A 205 7.14 9.27 2.82
CA ASP A 205 8.15 8.96 3.84
C ASP A 205 8.12 7.44 4.05
N ASP A 206 9.28 6.86 4.32
CA ASP A 206 9.47 5.43 4.46
C ASP A 206 8.99 4.90 5.83
N HIS A 207 8.77 5.77 6.83
CA HIS A 207 8.41 5.33 8.19
C HIS A 207 7.04 5.81 8.69
N GLU A 208 6.39 6.75 8.02
CA GLU A 208 5.08 7.20 8.47
C GLU A 208 4.06 6.04 8.38
N PRO A 209 3.24 5.79 9.42
CA PRO A 209 2.30 4.68 9.38
C PRO A 209 1.06 5.02 8.55
N VAL A 210 0.42 3.97 8.05
CA VAL A 210 -0.96 4.03 7.56
C VAL A 210 -1.87 4.13 8.78
N ARG A 211 -2.79 5.09 8.76
CA ARG A 211 -3.75 5.33 9.83
C ARG A 211 -5.17 5.24 9.30
N GLU A 212 -6.05 4.63 10.08
CA GLU A 212 -7.45 4.44 9.73
C GLU A 212 -8.31 4.96 10.88
N TYR A 213 -9.16 5.94 10.58
CA TYR A 213 -10.00 6.62 11.56
C TYR A 213 -11.46 6.32 11.29
N ALA A 214 -12.26 6.21 12.36
CA ALA A 214 -13.70 6.09 12.26
C ALA A 214 -14.31 7.39 11.72
N LEU A 215 -15.17 7.28 10.71
CA LEU A 215 -15.87 8.43 10.12
C LEU A 215 -16.94 9.03 11.07
N ALA A 216 -17.37 8.28 12.09
CA ALA A 216 -18.43 8.71 13.00
C ALA A 216 -17.96 9.75 14.03
N ASP A 217 -16.74 9.59 14.55
CA ASP A 217 -16.20 10.36 15.68
C ASP A 217 -14.72 10.75 15.52
N GLY A 218 -14.06 10.33 14.45
CA GLY A 218 -12.64 10.59 14.21
C GLY A 218 -11.69 9.74 15.06
N ALA A 219 -12.18 8.74 15.79
CA ALA A 219 -11.33 7.89 16.62
C ALA A 219 -10.37 7.06 15.75
N LEU A 220 -9.11 6.92 16.19
CA LEU A 220 -8.16 6.01 15.55
C LEU A 220 -8.62 4.56 15.73
N VAL A 221 -8.95 3.89 14.63
CA VAL A 221 -9.42 2.50 14.62
C VAL A 221 -8.26 1.54 14.41
N HIS A 222 -7.35 1.89 13.51
CA HIS A 222 -6.24 1.03 13.15
C HIS A 222 -5.02 1.83 12.71
N GLN A 223 -3.84 1.32 13.05
CA GLN A 223 -2.55 1.83 12.59
C GLN A 223 -1.70 0.64 12.15
N ALA A 224 -1.04 0.77 10.99
CA ALA A 224 -0.14 -0.23 10.46
C ALA A 224 1.07 0.43 9.82
N SER A 225 2.20 -0.28 9.71
CA SER A 225 3.32 0.22 8.91
C SER A 225 2.90 0.35 7.44
N ALA A 226 3.36 1.44 6.80
CA ALA A 226 3.20 1.61 5.37
C ALA A 226 4.10 0.64 4.55
N ARG A 227 5.13 0.05 5.18
CA ARG A 227 6.08 -0.85 4.51
C ARG A 227 5.79 -2.31 4.78
N LYS A 228 5.88 -3.08 3.70
CA LYS A 228 5.84 -4.55 3.77
C LYS A 228 7.04 -5.11 4.53
N ASP A 229 8.21 -4.50 4.40
CA ASP A 229 9.43 -4.97 5.07
C ASP A 229 9.35 -4.77 6.58
N ASP A 230 8.86 -3.62 7.03
CA ASP A 230 8.58 -3.38 8.45
C ASP A 230 7.54 -4.37 8.99
N SER A 231 6.44 -4.58 8.26
CA SER A 231 5.42 -5.58 8.63
C SER A 231 6.02 -6.99 8.72
N ARG A 232 6.92 -7.35 7.80
CA ARG A 232 7.62 -8.64 7.82
C ARG A 232 8.59 -8.74 9.00
N ALA A 233 9.30 -7.66 9.32
CA ALA A 233 10.23 -7.61 10.43
C ALA A 233 9.48 -7.71 11.77
N GLU A 234 8.36 -7.01 11.92
CA GLU A 234 7.45 -7.12 13.06
C GLU A 234 6.92 -8.57 13.21
N LEU A 235 6.42 -9.16 12.12
CA LEU A 235 5.97 -10.57 12.12
C LEU A 235 7.10 -11.55 12.46
N ALA A 236 8.33 -11.27 12.02
CA ALA A 236 9.49 -12.11 12.34
C ALA A 236 9.82 -12.04 13.84
N MET A 237 9.76 -10.86 14.48
CA MET A 237 9.92 -10.72 15.93
C MET A 237 8.85 -11.53 16.67
N ALA A 238 7.58 -11.34 16.32
CA ALA A 238 6.47 -12.05 16.94
C ALA A 238 6.56 -13.58 16.75
N LEU A 239 7.01 -14.04 15.58
CA LEU A 239 7.21 -15.46 15.32
C LEU A 239 8.31 -16.04 16.22
N LEU A 240 9.45 -15.38 16.32
CA LEU A 240 10.56 -15.82 17.17
C LEU A 240 10.16 -15.89 18.65
N GLY A 241 9.40 -14.90 19.13
CA GLY A 241 8.84 -14.89 20.48
C GLY A 241 7.86 -16.04 20.71
N ARG A 242 6.92 -16.27 19.78
CA ARG A 242 6.02 -17.43 19.83
C ARG A 242 6.72 -18.79 19.77
N MET A 243 7.88 -18.85 19.11
CA MET A 243 8.72 -20.05 19.09
C MET A 243 9.51 -20.25 20.38
N GLY A 244 9.47 -19.32 21.34
CA GLY A 244 10.21 -19.41 22.60
C GLY A 244 11.73 -19.28 22.43
N ARG A 245 12.19 -18.58 21.39
CA ARG A 245 13.61 -18.47 21.03
C ARG A 245 14.36 -17.48 21.92
N ILE A 246 14.67 -17.91 23.15
CA ILE A 246 15.44 -17.09 24.11
C ILE A 246 16.82 -16.69 23.57
N ASP A 247 17.42 -17.51 22.71
CA ASP A 247 18.70 -17.22 22.06
C ASP A 247 18.64 -16.06 21.04
N ALA A 248 17.43 -15.60 20.70
CA ALA A 248 17.20 -14.42 19.85
C ALA A 248 17.08 -13.11 20.63
N VAL A 249 17.01 -13.15 21.98
CA VAL A 249 16.87 -11.95 22.83
C VAL A 249 17.95 -10.89 22.52
N PRO A 250 19.24 -11.22 22.34
CA PRO A 250 20.26 -10.22 22.01
C PRO A 250 20.03 -9.49 20.69
N GLN A 251 19.48 -10.18 19.69
CA GLN A 251 19.15 -9.63 18.38
C GLN A 251 17.91 -8.75 18.46
N MET A 252 16.89 -9.18 19.20
CA MET A 252 15.66 -8.41 19.43
C MET A 252 15.92 -7.12 20.22
N ALA A 253 16.75 -7.19 21.26
CA ALA A 253 17.14 -6.02 22.04
C ALA A 253 17.87 -4.97 21.19
N ARG A 254 18.79 -5.40 20.32
CA ARG A 254 19.44 -4.50 19.35
C ARG A 254 18.46 -3.89 18.35
N ALA A 255 17.46 -4.66 17.91
CA ALA A 255 16.42 -4.13 17.04
C ALA A 255 15.59 -3.04 17.74
N ALA A 256 15.18 -3.27 18.99
CA ALA A 256 14.44 -2.30 19.79
C ALA A 256 15.20 -0.96 19.98
N LEU A 257 16.51 -1.01 20.17
CA LEU A 257 17.37 0.17 20.34
C LEU A 257 17.69 0.95 19.05
N GLY A 258 17.03 0.65 17.92
CA GLY A 258 17.14 1.46 16.70
C GLY A 258 17.96 0.82 15.57
N GLY A 259 17.95 -0.51 15.46
CA GLY A 259 18.64 -1.28 14.40
C GLY A 259 18.07 -1.16 12.97
N GLY A 260 17.46 -0.02 12.61
CA GLY A 260 17.01 0.28 11.25
C GLY A 260 15.57 -0.12 10.89
N GLY A 261 14.73 -0.47 11.87
CA GLY A 261 13.29 -0.73 11.69
C GLY A 261 12.42 0.39 12.25
N GLY A 262 11.20 0.54 11.71
CA GLY A 262 10.21 1.50 12.23
C GLY A 262 9.72 1.15 13.65
N ASP A 263 9.08 2.12 14.31
CA ASP A 263 8.69 2.03 15.72
C ASP A 263 7.79 0.84 16.06
N ALA A 264 6.91 0.41 15.15
CA ALA A 264 6.08 -0.78 15.36
C ALA A 264 6.93 -2.05 15.55
N MET A 265 7.98 -2.23 14.73
CA MET A 265 8.88 -3.37 14.85
C MET A 265 9.74 -3.29 16.12
N ARG A 266 10.22 -2.09 16.47
CA ARG A 266 10.98 -1.83 17.70
C ARG A 266 10.13 -2.14 18.93
N TRP A 267 8.88 -1.72 18.92
CA TRP A 267 7.91 -1.99 19.98
C TRP A 267 7.56 -3.47 20.09
N GLN A 268 7.36 -4.17 18.97
CA GLN A 268 7.15 -5.61 18.99
C GLN A 268 8.37 -6.35 19.56
N ALA A 269 9.59 -5.93 19.20
CA ALA A 269 10.81 -6.52 19.74
C ALA A 269 10.90 -6.34 21.28
N LEU A 270 10.56 -5.14 21.79
CA LEU A 270 10.45 -4.90 23.25
C LEU A 270 9.49 -5.88 23.92
N HIS A 271 8.28 -6.03 23.37
CA HIS A 271 7.27 -6.94 23.91
C HIS A 271 7.75 -8.39 23.94
N GLU A 272 8.34 -8.88 22.85
CA GLU A 272 8.81 -10.27 22.79
C GLU A 272 10.01 -10.51 23.71
N VAL A 273 10.91 -9.52 23.89
CA VAL A 273 11.99 -9.63 24.87
C VAL A 273 11.42 -9.76 26.29
N ILE A 274 10.42 -8.95 26.67
CA ILE A 274 9.79 -9.04 28.00
C ILE A 274 9.16 -10.43 28.23
N VAL A 275 8.54 -11.01 27.20
CA VAL A 275 7.92 -12.34 27.28
C VAL A 275 8.96 -13.44 27.41
N LEU A 276 10.09 -13.34 26.71
CA LEU A 276 11.16 -14.35 26.71
C LEU A 276 12.10 -14.24 27.91
N ASP A 277 12.44 -13.02 28.32
CA ASP A 277 13.31 -12.66 29.43
C ASP A 277 12.88 -11.33 30.05
N ALA A 278 12.08 -11.42 31.12
CA ALA A 278 11.51 -10.26 31.78
C ALA A 278 12.54 -9.29 32.37
N LEU A 279 13.72 -9.79 32.80
CA LEU A 279 14.77 -8.92 33.35
C LEU A 279 15.44 -8.11 32.24
N ALA A 280 15.85 -8.79 31.15
CA ALA A 280 16.37 -8.10 29.97
C ALA A 280 15.35 -7.10 29.39
N GLY A 281 14.05 -7.46 29.40
CA GLY A 281 12.97 -6.58 28.96
C GLY A 281 12.80 -5.33 29.81
N VAL A 282 12.89 -5.44 31.14
CA VAL A 282 12.83 -4.29 32.06
C VAL A 282 14.00 -3.34 31.84
N GLU A 283 15.21 -3.86 31.67
CA GLU A 283 16.39 -3.04 31.38
C GLU A 283 16.29 -2.34 30.02
N LEU A 284 15.82 -3.06 29.01
CA LEU A 284 15.62 -2.52 27.66
C LEU A 284 14.55 -1.41 27.65
N LEU A 285 13.45 -1.60 28.38
CA LEU A 285 12.43 -0.55 28.57
C LEU A 285 13.01 0.68 29.28
N ALA A 286 13.84 0.47 30.31
CA ALA A 286 14.49 1.57 31.03
C ALA A 286 15.45 2.36 30.12
N GLN A 287 16.17 1.68 29.23
CA GLN A 287 17.05 2.34 28.26
C GLN A 287 16.25 3.20 27.26
N VAL A 288 15.19 2.64 26.66
CA VAL A 288 14.32 3.38 25.72
C VAL A 288 13.63 4.56 26.41
N ALA A 289 13.14 4.37 27.64
CA ALA A 289 12.47 5.43 28.40
C ALA A 289 13.43 6.54 28.87
N ALA A 290 14.74 6.27 28.92
CA ALA A 290 15.76 7.24 29.32
C ALA A 290 16.24 8.13 28.16
N ASP A 291 16.09 7.68 26.91
CA ASP A 291 16.50 8.45 25.74
C ASP A 291 15.46 9.55 25.43
N PRO A 292 15.82 10.84 25.52
CA PRO A 292 14.89 11.94 25.28
C PRO A 292 14.47 12.08 23.81
N GLU A 293 15.26 11.58 22.87
CA GLU A 293 15.00 11.70 21.43
C GLU A 293 14.28 10.47 20.87
N ASP A 294 14.05 9.44 21.70
CA ASP A 294 13.36 8.22 21.26
C ASP A 294 11.84 8.42 21.19
N SER A 295 11.27 8.16 20.02
CA SER A 295 9.83 8.23 19.77
C SER A 295 9.01 7.27 20.64
N LEU A 296 9.63 6.21 21.17
CA LEU A 296 9.00 5.22 22.06
C LEU A 296 9.21 5.51 23.55
N ARG A 297 9.85 6.63 23.91
CA ARG A 297 10.18 6.98 25.30
C ARG A 297 8.97 6.92 26.24
N GLU A 298 7.92 7.67 25.94
CA GLU A 298 6.71 7.77 26.75
C GLU A 298 5.99 6.42 26.93
N PRO A 299 5.66 5.66 25.87
CA PRO A 299 5.02 4.35 26.02
C PRO A 299 5.93 3.34 26.75
N ALA A 300 7.25 3.37 26.53
CA ALA A 300 8.19 2.50 27.24
C ALA A 300 8.21 2.80 28.74
N GLY A 301 8.24 4.08 29.13
CA GLY A 301 8.19 4.51 30.53
C GLY A 301 6.89 4.10 31.22
N ALA A 302 5.75 4.25 30.54
CA ALA A 302 4.45 3.83 31.06
C ALA A 302 4.37 2.31 31.28
N LEU A 303 4.83 1.51 30.31
CA LEU A 303 4.84 0.05 30.43
C LEU A 303 5.81 -0.42 31.53
N LEU A 304 6.98 0.20 31.64
CA LEU A 304 7.94 -0.08 32.71
C LEU A 304 7.31 0.15 34.09
N ALA A 305 6.66 1.29 34.29
CA ALA A 305 5.98 1.60 35.55
C ALA A 305 4.90 0.57 35.90
N GLN A 306 4.09 0.15 34.90
CA GLN A 306 3.06 -0.87 35.09
C GLN A 306 3.66 -2.24 35.44
N LEU A 307 4.72 -2.66 34.74
CA LEU A 307 5.41 -3.92 35.00
C LEU A 307 5.98 -3.95 36.40
N LEU A 308 6.72 -2.92 36.81
CA LEU A 308 7.33 -2.85 38.14
C LEU A 308 6.28 -2.77 39.27
N ALA A 309 5.13 -2.14 39.02
CA ALA A 309 4.02 -2.14 39.97
C ALA A 309 3.37 -3.52 40.12
N SER A 310 3.24 -4.28 39.02
CA SER A 310 2.64 -5.62 39.02
C SER A 310 3.61 -6.73 39.44
N ARG A 311 4.92 -6.52 39.26
CA ARG A 311 6.01 -7.48 39.50
C ARG A 311 7.20 -6.77 40.18
N PRO A 312 7.11 -6.49 41.49
CA PRO A 312 8.18 -5.83 42.24
C PRO A 312 9.47 -6.66 42.30
N ASP A 313 9.38 -7.98 42.09
CA ASP A 313 10.53 -8.90 42.04
C ASP A 313 11.53 -8.58 40.92
N LEU A 314 11.11 -7.80 39.92
CA LEU A 314 11.97 -7.34 38.83
C LEU A 314 12.78 -6.07 39.20
N GLN A 315 12.51 -5.45 40.35
CA GLN A 315 13.28 -4.32 40.88
C GLN A 315 14.59 -4.82 41.53
N GLY A 316 15.63 -5.07 40.72
CA GLY A 316 16.97 -5.38 41.24
C GLY A 316 17.69 -6.57 40.59
N GLY A 317 17.25 -7.06 39.43
CA GLY A 317 18.00 -8.03 38.64
C GLY A 317 19.33 -7.42 38.15
N ALA A 318 20.40 -8.22 38.19
CA ALA A 318 21.72 -7.80 37.74
C ALA A 318 21.73 -7.45 36.24
N ALA A 319 22.40 -6.34 35.92
CA ALA A 319 22.53 -5.78 34.57
C ALA A 319 22.84 -6.84 33.51
N TRP A 320 22.00 -6.90 32.48
CA TRP A 320 22.19 -7.69 31.28
C TRP A 320 23.33 -7.08 30.45
N HIS A 321 24.41 -7.86 30.27
CA HIS A 321 25.53 -7.48 29.41
C HIS A 321 25.31 -8.05 28.00
N VAL A 322 25.32 -7.15 26.99
CA VAL A 322 25.23 -7.43 25.54
C VAL A 322 26.45 -8.19 25.04
#